data_AF-A0A962GAU6-F1
#
_entry.id   AF-A0A962GAU6-F1
#
_cell.length_a   1.000
_cell.length_b   1.000
_cell.length_c   1.000
_cell.angle_alpha   90.00
_cell.angle_beta   90.00
_cell.angle_gamma   90.00
#
_symmetry.space_group_name_H-M   'P 1'
#
loop_
_entity.id
_entity.type
_entity.pdbx_description
1 polymer ?
#
loop_
_entity_poly.entity_id
_entity_poly.type
_entity_poly.pdbx_seq_one_letter_code
_entity_poly.pdbx_strand_id
1 'polypeptide(L)'
;MMAIRPALACALALVFNLAAPLCAADDPAGTKPAVAKDDTATRVNPFFAPSPLPFQYPQFDKIRDSDYAPAFEKGMADNRAEIEAIGNNKELATFENTIVAMERSGQLMTRVSRVFFSLAGTNTNEAMQKVQAEMAPKLSAHNDLILLNGKLFARVQSIYDKRETLG
;
A
#
# COMPACT_ATOMS: atom_id res chain seq x y z
N MET A 1 28.17 6.79 -54.44
CA MET A 1 29.26 7.72 -54.05
C MET A 1 29.65 7.36 -52.63
N MET A 2 30.61 6.48 -52.34
CA MET A 2 32.06 6.54 -52.59
C MET A 2 32.73 7.77 -51.98
N ALA A 3 33.30 7.61 -50.78
CA ALA A 3 34.57 8.19 -50.32
C ALA A 3 34.82 7.70 -48.87
N ILE A 4 35.75 6.79 -48.56
CA ILE A 4 37.24 6.88 -48.46
C ILE A 4 37.66 6.78 -46.97
N ARG A 5 38.59 5.85 -46.70
CA ARG A 5 39.24 5.39 -45.44
C ARG A 5 40.31 6.44 -44.96
N PRO A 6 41.37 6.17 -44.13
CA PRO A 6 41.75 5.06 -43.21
C PRO A 6 42.46 5.51 -41.87
N ALA A 7 42.95 4.51 -41.10
CA ALA A 7 44.13 4.52 -40.20
C ALA A 7 43.98 5.19 -38.81
N LEU A 8 44.47 4.67 -37.68
CA LEU A 8 45.80 4.10 -37.37
C LEU A 8 45.65 3.29 -36.04
N ALA A 9 45.80 1.96 -36.03
CA ALA A 9 47.00 1.22 -35.60
C ALA A 9 47.71 1.77 -34.34
N CYS A 10 47.67 1.00 -33.24
CA CYS A 10 48.83 0.74 -32.39
C CYS A 10 48.61 -0.56 -31.60
N ALA A 11 49.45 -1.53 -31.91
CA ALA A 11 49.59 -2.81 -31.22
C ALA A 11 50.38 -2.64 -29.92
N LEU A 12 50.15 -3.51 -28.93
CA LEU A 12 51.22 -4.39 -28.42
C LEU A 12 50.62 -5.49 -27.53
N ALA A 13 51.08 -6.71 -27.79
CA ALA A 13 50.68 -7.95 -27.13
C ALA A 13 51.33 -8.11 -25.74
N LEU A 14 50.71 -8.92 -24.88
CA LEU A 14 51.47 -9.93 -24.13
C LEU A 14 50.57 -11.10 -23.77
N VAL A 15 50.91 -12.26 -24.31
CA VAL A 15 50.33 -13.57 -24.00
C VAL A 15 51.09 -14.12 -22.81
N PHE A 16 50.39 -14.56 -21.76
CA PHE A 16 50.93 -15.57 -20.85
C PHE A 16 49.88 -16.64 -20.60
N ASN A 17 50.27 -17.85 -20.94
CA ASN A 17 49.48 -19.07 -21.00
C ASN A 17 49.66 -19.82 -19.67
N LEU A 18 48.60 -20.37 -19.07
CA LEU A 18 48.71 -21.58 -18.24
C LEU A 18 47.36 -22.28 -18.11
N ALA A 19 47.35 -23.56 -18.44
CA ALA A 19 46.21 -24.45 -18.36
C ALA A 19 46.21 -25.26 -17.04
N ALA A 20 45.01 -25.41 -16.47
CA ALA A 20 44.50 -26.44 -15.53
C ALA A 20 45.09 -26.50 -14.09
N PRO A 21 44.37 -27.00 -13.05
CA PRO A 21 43.13 -27.78 -13.09
C PRO A 21 41.97 -27.30 -12.20
N LEU A 22 40.82 -27.91 -12.47
CA LEU A 22 39.62 -28.11 -11.66
C LEU A 22 39.87 -28.12 -10.12
N CYS A 23 39.26 -27.18 -9.42
CA CYS A 23 38.81 -27.34 -8.03
C CYS A 23 37.42 -26.72 -7.94
N ALA A 24 36.41 -27.58 -7.89
CA ALA A 24 35.05 -27.21 -7.53
C ALA A 24 35.09 -26.67 -6.09
N ALA A 25 34.77 -25.38 -5.92
CA ALA A 25 34.31 -24.87 -4.65
C ALA A 25 32.78 -24.96 -4.68
N ASP A 26 32.24 -25.88 -3.89
CA ASP A 26 30.82 -25.96 -3.58
C ASP A 26 30.35 -24.59 -3.05
N ASP A 27 29.52 -23.90 -3.83
CA ASP A 27 28.66 -22.84 -3.32
C ASP A 27 27.72 -23.47 -2.28
N PRO A 28 27.72 -23.04 -1.01
CA PRO A 28 26.65 -23.43 -0.11
C PRO A 28 25.40 -22.69 -0.58
N ALA A 29 24.56 -23.44 -1.29
CA ALA A 29 23.25 -23.06 -1.76
C ALA A 29 22.51 -22.18 -0.74
N GLY A 30 21.98 -21.08 -1.26
CA GLY A 30 21.12 -20.17 -0.52
C GLY A 30 19.97 -20.93 0.15
N THR A 31 19.94 -20.85 1.48
CA THR A 31 18.75 -21.20 2.23
C THR A 31 17.75 -20.07 2.06
N LYS A 32 16.97 -20.15 0.98
CA LYS A 32 15.72 -19.40 0.81
C LYS A 32 14.86 -19.72 2.04
N PRO A 33 14.39 -18.74 2.82
CA PRO A 33 13.49 -19.01 3.94
C PRO A 33 12.28 -19.76 3.40
N ALA A 34 12.05 -20.96 3.94
CA ALA A 34 10.87 -21.74 3.64
C ALA A 34 9.63 -20.90 3.96
N VAL A 35 8.76 -20.76 2.96
CA VAL A 35 7.42 -20.19 3.14
C VAL A 35 6.73 -21.01 4.23
N ALA A 36 6.55 -20.42 5.40
CA ALA A 36 5.80 -21.02 6.48
C ALA A 36 4.39 -21.32 5.98
N LYS A 37 4.02 -22.61 6.01
CA LYS A 37 2.65 -23.05 5.73
C LYS A 37 1.70 -22.35 6.71
N ASP A 38 0.67 -21.76 6.15
CA ASP A 38 -0.29 -20.90 6.82
C ASP A 38 -1.31 -21.74 7.60
N ASP A 39 -1.19 -21.78 8.93
CA ASP A 39 -2.25 -22.22 9.85
C ASP A 39 -3.38 -21.18 9.81
N THR A 40 -4.25 -21.30 8.80
CA THR A 40 -5.28 -20.31 8.42
C THR A 40 -6.65 -20.55 9.03
N ALA A 41 -6.73 -21.35 10.10
CA ALA A 41 -7.96 -21.49 10.87
C ALA A 41 -7.73 -20.91 12.28
N THR A 42 -8.43 -19.81 12.60
CA THR A 42 -8.53 -19.15 13.93
C THR A 42 -7.62 -17.93 14.21
N ARG A 43 -6.95 -17.35 13.22
CA ARG A 43 -6.25 -16.06 13.42
C ARG A 43 -7.08 -14.89 12.88
N VAL A 44 -7.50 -13.98 13.77
CA VAL A 44 -8.18 -12.73 13.40
C VAL A 44 -7.15 -11.70 12.93
N ASN A 45 -7.43 -11.02 11.81
CA ASN A 45 -6.57 -9.98 11.28
C ASN A 45 -6.42 -8.82 12.29
N PRO A 46 -5.18 -8.44 12.67
CA PRO A 46 -4.92 -7.46 13.74
C PRO A 46 -5.40 -6.04 13.40
N PHE A 47 -5.65 -5.72 12.13
CA PHE A 47 -6.17 -4.42 11.70
C PHE A 47 -7.67 -4.26 11.90
N PHE A 48 -8.42 -5.36 12.10
CA PHE A 48 -9.88 -5.32 12.15
C PHE A 48 -10.45 -4.67 13.42
N ALA A 49 -9.61 -4.50 14.46
CA ALA A 49 -9.96 -3.78 15.68
C ALA A 49 -8.89 -2.74 16.03
N PRO A 50 -9.23 -1.70 16.82
CA PRO A 50 -8.24 -0.83 17.43
C PRO A 50 -7.21 -1.62 18.25
N SER A 51 -5.95 -1.20 18.22
CA SER A 51 -4.91 -1.85 19.01
C SER A 51 -5.11 -1.59 20.51
N PRO A 52 -4.96 -2.60 21.37
CA PRO A 52 -5.03 -2.44 22.82
C PRO A 52 -3.74 -1.87 23.43
N LEU A 53 -2.67 -1.70 22.65
CA LEU A 53 -1.41 -1.13 23.14
C LEU A 53 -1.57 0.36 23.49
N PRO A 54 -0.72 0.94 24.36
CA PRO A 54 -0.75 2.37 24.68
C PRO A 54 -0.79 3.22 23.41
N PHE A 55 -1.61 4.26 23.40
CA PHE A 55 -1.83 5.15 22.24
C PHE A 55 -2.26 4.42 20.96
N GLN A 56 -2.77 3.19 21.07
CA GLN A 56 -3.15 2.32 19.95
C GLN A 56 -1.99 2.00 19.00
N TYR A 57 -0.76 1.87 19.53
CA TYR A 57 0.40 1.44 18.74
C TYR A 57 0.12 0.15 17.96
N PRO A 58 0.59 0.00 16.71
CA PRO A 58 0.41 -1.25 15.96
C PRO A 58 1.04 -2.45 16.68
N GLN A 59 0.33 -3.58 16.67
CA GLN A 59 0.83 -4.86 17.19
C GLN A 59 1.78 -5.50 16.16
N PHE A 60 2.96 -4.92 15.97
CA PHE A 60 3.96 -5.37 14.98
C PHE A 60 4.40 -6.82 15.21
N ASP A 61 4.38 -7.31 16.44
CA ASP A 61 4.61 -8.70 16.83
C ASP A 61 3.58 -9.66 16.23
N LYS A 62 2.37 -9.16 15.94
CA LYS A 62 1.30 -9.94 15.36
C LYS A 62 1.26 -9.78 13.86
N ILE A 63 1.32 -8.56 13.32
CA ILE A 63 1.09 -8.26 11.90
C ILE A 63 1.96 -9.12 10.97
N ARG A 64 1.34 -9.74 9.96
CA ARG A 64 1.99 -10.51 8.89
C ARG A 64 1.71 -9.87 7.53
N ASP A 65 2.58 -10.12 6.55
CA ASP A 65 2.39 -9.60 5.19
C ASP A 65 1.06 -10.04 4.55
N SER A 66 0.59 -11.25 4.89
CA SER A 66 -0.71 -11.77 4.44
C SER A 66 -1.92 -11.03 5.04
N ASP A 67 -1.75 -10.23 6.09
CA ASP A 67 -2.83 -9.46 6.69
C ASP A 67 -3.18 -8.19 5.88
N TYR A 68 -2.26 -7.65 5.06
CA TYR A 68 -2.43 -6.34 4.44
C TYR A 68 -3.53 -6.31 3.36
N ALA A 69 -3.50 -7.22 2.38
CA ALA A 69 -4.47 -7.20 1.30
C ALA A 69 -5.92 -7.38 1.80
N PRO A 70 -6.24 -8.37 2.67
CA PRO A 70 -7.58 -8.48 3.25
C PRO A 70 -7.98 -7.26 4.09
N ALA A 71 -7.04 -6.61 4.77
CA ALA A 71 -7.32 -5.40 5.54
C ALA A 71 -7.58 -4.19 4.65
N PHE A 72 -6.87 -4.01 3.54
CA PHE A 72 -7.19 -2.98 2.56
C PHE A 72 -8.55 -3.21 1.92
N GLU A 73 -8.86 -4.43 1.50
CA GLU A 73 -10.15 -4.74 0.87
C GLU A 73 -11.32 -4.51 1.81
N LYS A 74 -11.22 -5.00 3.06
CA LYS A 74 -12.24 -4.73 4.07
C LYS A 74 -12.33 -3.23 4.40
N GLY A 75 -11.19 -2.55 4.53
CA GLY A 75 -11.14 -1.12 4.84
C GLY A 75 -11.79 -0.26 3.77
N MET A 76 -11.55 -0.56 2.49
CA MET A 76 -12.21 0.11 1.38
C MET A 76 -13.72 -0.18 1.37
N ALA A 77 -14.13 -1.43 1.62
CA ALA A 77 -15.54 -1.80 1.66
C ALA A 77 -16.29 -1.08 2.80
N ASP A 78 -15.74 -1.10 4.01
CA ASP A 78 -16.31 -0.43 5.18
C ASP A 78 -16.40 1.08 4.93
N ASN A 79 -15.30 1.70 4.45
CA ASN A 79 -15.27 3.13 4.20
C ASN A 79 -16.25 3.55 3.11
N ARG A 80 -16.38 2.76 2.04
CA ARG A 80 -17.38 3.02 1.00
C ARG A 80 -18.80 3.01 1.57
N ALA A 81 -19.12 2.04 2.41
CA ALA A 81 -20.44 1.96 3.04
C ALA A 81 -20.72 3.15 3.95
N GLU A 82 -19.74 3.59 4.73
CA GLU A 82 -19.84 4.78 5.58
C GLU A 82 -20.05 6.06 4.77
N ILE A 83 -19.27 6.25 3.69
CA ILE A 83 -19.40 7.41 2.80
C ILE A 83 -20.75 7.42 2.07
N GLU A 84 -21.22 6.26 1.59
CA GLU A 84 -22.54 6.15 0.99
C GLU A 84 -23.66 6.45 1.99
N ALA A 85 -23.52 6.03 3.25
CA ALA A 85 -24.48 6.37 4.29
C ALA A 85 -24.55 7.88 4.53
N ILE A 86 -23.41 8.58 4.54
CA ILE A 86 -23.33 10.04 4.67
C ILE A 86 -23.99 10.71 3.45
N GLY A 87 -23.60 10.32 2.24
CA GLY A 87 -24.12 10.90 1.00
C GLY A 87 -25.62 10.68 0.82
N ASN A 88 -26.18 9.58 1.32
CA ASN A 88 -27.60 9.24 1.23
C ASN A 88 -28.41 9.60 2.48
N ASN A 89 -27.83 10.28 3.47
CA ASN A 89 -28.57 10.74 4.65
C ASN A 89 -29.68 11.72 4.23
N LYS A 90 -30.92 11.44 4.65
CA LYS A 90 -32.12 12.24 4.30
C LYS A 90 -32.25 13.51 5.13
N GLU A 91 -31.56 13.61 6.25
CA GLU A 91 -31.51 14.82 7.05
C GLU A 91 -30.72 15.92 6.32
N LEU A 92 -31.07 17.18 6.62
CA LEU A 92 -30.33 18.34 6.15
C LEU A 92 -28.85 18.22 6.54
N ALA A 93 -27.96 18.63 5.64
CA ALA A 93 -26.53 18.58 5.90
C ALA A 93 -26.16 19.50 7.07
N THR A 94 -25.52 18.93 8.09
CA THR A 94 -24.90 19.62 9.22
C THR A 94 -23.41 19.29 9.27
N PHE A 95 -22.64 20.08 10.02
CA PHE A 95 -21.22 19.82 10.21
C PHE A 95 -20.99 18.42 10.81
N GLU A 96 -21.80 18.02 11.78
CA GLU A 96 -21.70 16.72 12.46
C GLU A 96 -22.03 15.55 11.54
N ASN A 97 -23.14 15.64 10.80
CA ASN A 97 -23.63 14.52 10.00
C ASN A 97 -22.95 14.39 8.62
N THR A 98 -22.07 15.33 8.29
CA THR A 98 -21.33 15.34 7.02
C THR A 98 -19.83 15.44 7.26
N ILE A 99 -19.31 16.55 7.76
CA ILE A 99 -17.85 16.74 7.91
C ILE A 99 -17.29 15.83 9.00
N VAL A 100 -17.83 15.88 10.22
CA VAL A 100 -17.36 15.03 11.33
C VAL A 100 -17.59 13.55 11.01
N ALA A 101 -18.70 13.20 10.34
CA ALA A 101 -18.95 11.85 9.89
C ALA A 101 -17.91 11.37 8.86
N MET A 102 -17.53 12.21 7.90
CA MET A 102 -16.46 11.91 6.93
C MET A 102 -15.11 11.72 7.63
N GLU A 103 -14.74 12.61 8.55
CA GLU A 103 -13.48 12.51 9.32
C GLU A 103 -13.41 11.25 10.20
N ARG A 104 -14.57 10.76 10.67
CA ARG A 104 -14.64 9.51 11.45
C ARG A 104 -14.63 8.27 10.58
N SER A 105 -14.98 8.37 9.30
CA SER A 105 -15.03 7.24 8.38
C SER A 105 -13.63 6.66 8.10
N GLY A 106 -13.57 5.40 7.66
CA GLY A 106 -12.37 4.78 7.14
C GLY A 106 -11.36 4.34 8.18
N GLN A 107 -11.75 4.20 9.46
CA GLN A 107 -10.83 3.85 10.55
C GLN A 107 -9.99 2.60 10.28
N LEU A 108 -10.59 1.54 9.73
CA LEU A 108 -9.85 0.32 9.37
C LEU A 108 -8.83 0.61 8.27
N MET A 109 -9.25 1.29 7.21
CA MET A 109 -8.38 1.68 6.11
C MET A 109 -7.22 2.57 6.57
N THR A 110 -7.46 3.52 7.47
CA THR A 110 -6.43 4.36 8.09
C THR A 110 -5.42 3.52 8.87
N ARG A 111 -5.89 2.54 9.67
CA ARG A 111 -5.00 1.67 10.46
C ARG A 111 -4.04 0.87 9.57
N VAL A 112 -4.57 0.17 8.56
CA VAL A 112 -3.73 -0.63 7.65
C VAL A 112 -2.80 0.26 6.82
N SER A 113 -3.30 1.38 6.29
CA SER A 113 -2.49 2.27 5.43
C SER A 113 -1.30 2.87 6.16
N ARG A 114 -1.50 3.34 7.40
CA ARG A 114 -0.43 3.95 8.20
C ARG A 114 0.74 2.98 8.40
N VAL A 115 0.45 1.74 8.72
CA VAL A 115 1.48 0.72 8.95
C VAL A 115 2.11 0.28 7.63
N PHE A 116 1.29 -0.04 6.64
CA PHE A 116 1.75 -0.55 5.35
C PHE A 116 2.68 0.45 4.65
N PHE A 117 2.29 1.72 4.52
CA PHE A 117 3.11 2.70 3.81
C PHE A 117 4.35 3.13 4.60
N SER A 118 4.30 3.08 5.93
CA SER A 118 5.51 3.27 6.76
C SER A 118 6.53 2.16 6.51
N LEU A 119 6.11 0.90 6.51
CA LEU A 119 6.99 -0.25 6.30
C LEU A 119 7.41 -0.39 4.82
N ALA A 120 6.52 -0.13 3.86
CA ALA A 120 6.88 -0.15 2.44
C ALA A 120 7.99 0.85 2.09
N GLY A 121 8.09 1.98 2.82
CA GLY A 121 9.15 2.97 2.64
C GLY A 121 10.42 2.72 3.45
N THR A 122 10.42 1.82 4.44
CA THR A 122 11.52 1.68 5.41
C THR A 122 12.05 0.26 5.57
N ASN A 123 11.22 -0.75 5.32
CA ASN A 123 11.50 -2.17 5.54
C ASN A 123 10.62 -3.04 4.63
N THR A 124 10.74 -2.87 3.31
CA THR A 124 9.92 -3.57 2.33
C THR A 124 10.48 -4.95 1.96
N ASN A 125 9.65 -5.77 1.30
CA ASN A 125 10.02 -7.09 0.78
C ASN A 125 9.16 -7.43 -0.46
N GLU A 126 9.41 -8.57 -1.12
CA GLU A 126 8.68 -8.99 -2.32
C GLU A 126 7.17 -9.14 -2.10
N ALA A 127 6.74 -9.64 -0.92
CA ALA A 127 5.33 -9.79 -0.61
C ALA A 127 4.63 -8.43 -0.46
N MET A 128 5.26 -7.48 0.23
CA MET A 128 4.77 -6.11 0.36
C MET A 128 4.71 -5.38 -0.99
N GLN A 129 5.73 -5.55 -1.85
CA GLN A 129 5.73 -4.98 -3.19
C GLN A 129 4.58 -5.51 -4.05
N LYS A 130 4.28 -6.82 -3.95
CA LYS A 130 3.13 -7.43 -4.63
C LYS A 130 1.81 -6.82 -4.15
N VAL A 131 1.64 -6.68 -2.83
CA VAL A 131 0.47 -6.00 -2.25
C VAL A 131 0.38 -4.56 -2.76
N GLN A 132 1.49 -3.83 -2.82
CA GLN A 132 1.52 -2.45 -3.30
C GLN A 132 1.06 -2.35 -4.77
N ALA A 133 1.58 -3.21 -5.64
CA ALA A 133 1.22 -3.24 -7.05
C ALA A 133 -0.27 -3.58 -7.25
N GLU A 134 -0.80 -4.51 -6.46
CA GLU A 134 -2.22 -4.89 -6.52
C GLU A 134 -3.14 -3.80 -5.97
N MET A 135 -2.77 -3.19 -4.85
CA MET A 135 -3.61 -2.21 -4.15
C MET A 135 -3.56 -0.82 -4.77
N ALA A 136 -2.46 -0.41 -5.40
CA ALA A 136 -2.32 0.93 -5.98
C ALA A 136 -3.51 1.35 -6.88
N PRO A 137 -3.90 0.58 -7.92
CA PRO A 137 -5.05 0.94 -8.74
C PRO A 137 -6.38 0.87 -7.98
N LYS A 138 -6.55 -0.10 -7.06
CA LYS A 138 -7.78 -0.24 -6.25
C LYS A 138 -7.97 0.96 -5.32
N LEU A 139 -6.90 1.41 -4.66
CA LEU A 139 -6.90 2.58 -3.78
C LEU A 139 -7.14 3.89 -4.54
N SER A 140 -6.56 4.03 -5.75
CA SER A 140 -6.84 5.17 -6.61
C SER A 140 -8.33 5.24 -6.96
N ALA A 141 -8.90 4.14 -7.45
CA ALA A 141 -10.32 4.07 -7.77
C ALA A 141 -11.21 4.30 -6.54
N HIS A 142 -10.79 3.83 -5.36
CA HIS A 142 -11.50 4.09 -4.11
C HIS A 142 -11.55 5.58 -3.76
N ASN A 143 -10.43 6.29 -3.90
CA ASN A 143 -10.38 7.73 -3.66
C ASN A 143 -11.24 8.50 -4.67
N ASP A 144 -11.19 8.13 -5.95
CA ASP A 144 -12.02 8.75 -6.99
C ASP A 144 -13.51 8.57 -6.69
N LEU A 145 -13.92 7.38 -6.23
CA LEU A 145 -15.30 7.10 -5.84
C LEU A 145 -15.80 8.00 -4.70
N ILE A 146 -14.92 8.47 -3.82
CA ILE A 146 -15.28 9.40 -2.74
C ILE A 146 -15.29 10.83 -3.25
N LEU A 147 -14.21 11.26 -3.91
CA LEU A 147 -14.04 12.65 -4.36
C LEU A 147 -15.05 13.04 -5.46
N LEU A 148 -15.43 12.09 -6.30
CA LEU A 148 -16.38 12.29 -7.41
C LEU A 148 -17.82 11.94 -7.02
N ASN A 149 -18.10 11.67 -5.74
CA ASN A 149 -19.46 11.41 -5.26
C ASN A 149 -20.27 12.72 -5.22
N GLY A 150 -21.10 12.93 -6.25
CA GLY A 150 -21.91 14.16 -6.38
C GLY A 150 -22.88 14.40 -5.22
N LYS A 151 -23.44 13.34 -4.61
CA LYS A 151 -24.34 13.49 -3.45
C LYS A 151 -23.58 13.97 -2.21
N LEU A 152 -22.42 13.35 -1.95
CA LEU A 152 -21.55 13.76 -0.87
C LEU A 152 -21.08 15.21 -1.05
N PHE A 153 -20.64 15.55 -2.27
CA PHE A 153 -20.21 16.90 -2.62
C PHE A 153 -21.32 17.93 -2.37
N ALA A 154 -22.55 17.66 -2.80
CA ALA A 154 -23.68 18.56 -2.57
C ALA A 154 -23.93 18.84 -1.07
N ARG A 155 -23.74 17.84 -0.20
CA ARG A 155 -23.83 18.01 1.26
C ARG A 155 -22.71 18.91 1.79
N VAL A 156 -21.46 18.67 1.37
CA VAL A 156 -20.30 19.49 1.75
C VAL A 156 -20.47 20.92 1.26
N GLN A 157 -20.91 21.11 0.03
CA GLN A 157 -21.17 22.44 -0.55
C GLN A 157 -22.21 23.20 0.27
N SER A 158 -23.32 22.57 0.65
CA SER A 158 -24.36 23.22 1.46
C SER A 158 -23.86 23.75 2.81
N ILE A 159 -22.90 23.04 3.42
CA ILE A 159 -22.25 23.45 4.67
C ILE A 159 -21.27 24.59 4.39
N TYR A 160 -20.44 24.45 3.36
CA TYR A 160 -19.45 25.46 2.96
C TYR A 160 -20.09 26.81 2.63
N ASP A 161 -21.24 26.81 1.95
CA ASP A 161 -21.98 28.02 1.60
C ASP A 161 -22.54 28.75 2.84
N LYS A 162 -22.70 28.04 3.95
CA LYS A 162 -23.21 28.56 5.23
C LYS A 162 -22.12 28.75 6.28
N ARG A 163 -20.84 28.55 5.95
CA ARG A 163 -19.74 28.53 6.93
C ARG A 163 -19.61 29.77 7.80
N GLU A 164 -20.01 30.95 7.31
CA GLU A 164 -19.95 32.21 8.07
C GLU A 164 -21.03 32.30 9.17
N THR A 165 -22.03 31.43 9.13
CA THR A 165 -23.14 31.37 10.10
C THR A 165 -23.20 30.05 10.87
N LEU A 166 -22.29 29.12 10.57
CA LEU A 166 -22.05 27.91 11.35
C LEU A 166 -21.15 28.29 12.52
N GLY A 167 -21.74 28.32 13.72
CA GLY A 167 -21.07 28.72 14.96
C GLY A 167 -19.96 27.77 15.40
#